data_AF-A0A1Q5LM74-F1
#
_entry.id   AF-A0A1Q5LM74-F1
#
_cell.length_a   1.000
_cell.length_b   1.000
_cell.length_c   1.000
_cell.angle_alpha   90.00
_cell.angle_beta   90.00
_cell.angle_gamma   90.00
#
_symmetry.space_group_name_H-M   'P 1'
#
loop_
_entity.id
_entity.type
_entity.pdbx_description
1 polymer ?
#
loop_
_entity_poly.entity_id
_entity_poly.type
_entity_poly.pdbx_seq_one_letter_code
_entity_poly.pdbx_strand_id
1 'polypeptide(L)' 'MASDQPIVIYPPGEDGGRRVRGGARFLGMAYGLLDVVEFLRLEGLESVDDDWLRRSATVEWRGGGPDVWSAHG' A
#
# COMPACT_ATOMS: atom_id res chain seq x y z
N MET A 1 -17.37 10.57 -5.12
CA MET A 1 -17.39 9.10 -5.13
C MET A 1 -15.96 8.67 -4.90
N ALA A 2 -15.62 8.16 -3.71
CA ALA A 2 -14.32 7.51 -3.53
C ALA A 2 -14.31 6.36 -4.54
N SER A 3 -13.48 6.48 -5.57
CA SER A 3 -13.39 5.44 -6.58
C SER A 3 -12.99 4.16 -5.88
N ASP A 4 -13.69 3.07 -6.17
CA ASP A 4 -13.39 1.70 -5.72
C ASP A 4 -12.12 1.18 -6.42
N GLN A 5 -11.10 2.02 -6.44
CA GLN A 5 -9.92 1.88 -7.26
C GLN A 5 -8.94 1.03 -6.46
N PRO A 6 -8.52 -0.14 -7.00
CA PRO A 6 -7.71 -1.07 -6.25
C PRO A 6 -6.39 -0.41 -5.85
N ILE A 7 -6.04 -0.59 -4.57
CA ILE A 7 -4.74 -0.18 -4.03
C ILE A 7 -3.81 -1.37 -4.22
N VAL A 8 -2.83 -1.23 -5.11
CA VAL A 8 -1.88 -2.29 -5.42
C VAL A 8 -0.53 -1.94 -4.81
N ILE A 9 -0.04 -2.83 -3.94
CA ILE A 9 1.26 -2.72 -3.29
C ILE A 9 2.16 -3.81 -3.84
N TYR A 10 3.20 -3.39 -4.56
CA TYR A 10 4.11 -4.29 -5.27
C TYR A 10 5.07 -5.01 -4.29
N PRO A 11 5.77 -6.06 -4.74
CA PRO A 11 6.78 -6.74 -3.93
C PRO A 11 7.83 -5.78 -3.37
N PRO A 12 8.46 -6.11 -2.21
CA PRO A 12 9.61 -5.37 -1.71
C PRO A 12 10.72 -5.33 -2.76
N GLY A 13 11.30 -4.14 -2.96
CA GLY A 13 12.54 -3.96 -3.70
C GLY A 13 13.76 -4.40 -2.88
N GLU A 14 14.93 -4.33 -3.50
CA GLU A 14 16.21 -4.61 -2.83
C GLU A 14 16.49 -3.66 -1.65
N ASP A 15 15.92 -2.45 -1.69
CA ASP A 15 16.01 -1.45 -0.63
C ASP A 15 14.95 -1.63 0.48
N GLY A 16 14.10 -2.67 0.36
CA GLY A 16 12.96 -2.92 1.25
C GLY A 16 11.73 -2.04 0.97
N GLY A 17 11.82 -1.11 0.01
CA GLY A 17 10.71 -0.25 -0.36
C GLY A 17 9.65 -1.01 -1.17
N ARG A 18 8.38 -0.65 -0.99
CA ARG A 18 7.27 -1.15 -1.81
C ARG A 18 6.63 -0.01 -2.60
N ARG A 19 6.46 -0.22 -3.90
CA ARG A 19 5.73 0.70 -4.77
C ARG A 19 4.22 0.61 -4.48
N VAL A 20 3.59 1.75 -4.21
CA VAL A 20 2.15 1.87 -3.94
C VAL A 20 1.46 2.55 -5.12
N ARG A 21 0.35 1.95 -5.60
CA ARG A 21 -0.47 2.51 -6.68
C ARG A 21 -1.95 2.49 -6.32
N GLY A 22 -2.64 3.59 -6.59
CA GLY A 22 -4.11 3.63 -6.62
C GLY A 22 -4.56 3.53 -8.07
N GLY A 23 -4.95 2.34 -8.53
CA GLY A 23 -5.23 2.04 -9.94
C GLY A 23 -4.12 2.49 -10.89
N ALA A 24 -4.40 3.45 -11.77
CA ALA A 24 -3.42 3.95 -12.74
C ALA A 24 -2.43 4.99 -12.17
N ARG A 25 -2.62 5.47 -10.94
CA ARG A 25 -1.77 6.50 -10.32
C ARG A 25 -0.67 5.89 -9.46
N PHE A 26 0.55 6.42 -9.59
CA PHE A 26 1.63 6.14 -8.64
C PHE A 26 1.47 7.05 -7.42
N LEU A 27 1.39 6.46 -6.23
CA LEU A 27 1.20 7.20 -4.99
C LEU A 27 2.52 7.45 -4.25
N GLY A 28 3.43 6.48 -4.26
CA GLY A 28 4.75 6.63 -3.66
C GLY A 28 5.49 5.32 -3.44
N MET A 29 6.71 5.41 -2.92
CA MET A 29 7.48 4.29 -2.36
C MET A 29 7.29 4.29 -0.85
N ALA A 30 6.71 3.21 -0.31
CA ALA A 30 6.52 3.01 1.12
C ALA A 30 7.64 2.14 1.70
N TYR A 31 8.01 2.38 2.94
CA TYR A 31 8.92 1.55 3.74
C TYR A 31 8.25 0.99 5.00
N GLY A 32 6.93 1.17 5.12
CA GLY A 32 6.09 0.61 6.17
C GLY A 32 4.62 0.91 5.92
N LEU A 33 3.74 0.37 6.76
CA LEU A 33 2.29 0.58 6.66
C LEU A 33 1.89 2.06 6.82
N LEU A 34 2.59 2.78 7.70
CA LEU A 34 2.35 4.20 7.93
C LEU A 34 2.49 5.04 6.65
N ASP A 35 3.52 4.79 5.85
CA ASP A 35 3.71 5.51 4.57
C ASP A 35 2.54 5.26 3.62
N VAL A 36 2.05 4.02 3.57
CA VAL A 36 0.87 3.66 2.76
C VAL A 36 -0.36 4.42 3.26
N VAL A 37 -0.61 4.44 4.57
CA VAL A 37 -1.73 5.17 5.18
C VAL A 37 -1.67 6.65 4.80
N GLU A 38 -0.50 7.27 4.92
CA GLU A 38 -0.33 8.69 4.59
C GLU A 38 -0.54 8.97 3.10
N PHE A 39 -0.07 8.09 2.21
CA PHE A 39 -0.37 8.22 0.77
C PHE A 39 -1.87 8.16 0.48
N LEU A 40 -2.61 7.26 1.15
CA LEU A 40 -4.05 7.13 0.95
C LEU A 40 -4.82 8.32 1.52
N ARG A 41 -4.39 8.84 2.68
CA ARG A 41 -4.97 10.07 3.27
C ARG A 41 -4.81 11.28 2.34
N LEU A 42 -3.64 11.42 1.70
CA LEU A 42 -3.40 12.46 0.71
C LEU A 42 -4.29 12.34 -0.54
N GLU A 43 -4.81 11.14 -0.82
CA GLU A 43 -5.79 10.88 -1.88
C GLU A 43 -7.25 11.00 -1.41
N GLY A 44 -7.49 11.40 -0.15
CA GLY A 44 -8.81 11.64 0.43
C GLY A 44 -9.43 10.45 1.17
N LEU A 45 -8.67 9.36 1.40
CA LEU A 45 -9.09 8.24 2.24
C LEU A 45 -8.68 8.50 3.69
N GLU A 46 -9.41 9.38 4.38
CA GLU A 46 -9.01 9.89 5.70
C GLU A 46 -9.15 8.85 6.85
N SER A 47 -10.09 7.90 6.72
CA SER A 47 -10.42 6.90 7.75
C SER A 47 -9.67 5.57 7.62
N VAL A 48 -8.49 5.59 6.99
CA VAL A 48 -7.62 4.40 6.85
C VAL A 48 -6.52 4.37 7.90
N ASP A 49 -6.17 3.16 8.31
CA ASP A 49 -5.11 2.81 9.26
C ASP A 49 -4.51 1.42 8.92
N ASP A 50 -3.58 0.96 9.75
CA ASP A 50 -2.89 -0.33 9.56
C ASP A 50 -3.85 -1.53 9.59
N ASP A 51 -4.85 -1.52 10.48
CA ASP A 51 -5.83 -2.59 10.58
C ASP A 51 -6.75 -2.64 9.35
N TRP A 52 -7.12 -1.47 8.84
CA TRP A 52 -7.83 -1.35 7.57
C TRP A 52 -6.99 -1.93 6.42
N LEU A 53 -5.70 -1.59 6.30
CA LEU A 53 -4.81 -2.12 5.26
C LEU A 53 -4.67 -3.64 5.29
N ARG A 54 -4.69 -4.23 6.49
CA ARG A 54 -4.60 -5.68 6.72
C ARG A 54 -5.88 -6.43 6.34
N ARG A 55 -7.03 -5.77 6.46
CA ARG A 55 -8.36 -6.40 6.31
C ARG A 55 -9.08 -6.01 5.02
N SER A 56 -8.68 -4.91 4.39
CA SER A 56 -9.37 -4.38 3.23
C SER A 56 -9.19 -5.27 2.00
N ALA A 57 -10.31 -5.68 1.41
CA ALA A 57 -10.32 -6.43 0.16
C ALA A 57 -9.91 -5.58 -1.06
N THR A 58 -9.86 -4.24 -0.91
CA THR A 58 -9.42 -3.33 -1.99
C THR A 58 -7.91 -3.18 -2.05
N VAL A 59 -7.18 -3.70 -1.04
CA VAL A 59 -5.71 -3.67 -0.98
C VAL A 59 -5.16 -5.00 -1.49
N GLU A 60 -4.51 -4.96 -2.64
CA GLU A 60 -3.79 -6.09 -3.22
C GLU A 60 -2.31 -6.04 -2.83
N TRP A 61 -1.89 -6.98 -1.98
CA TRP A 61 -0.50 -7.19 -1.62
C TRP A 61 0.18 -8.18 -2.59
N ARG A 62 1.24 -7.75 -3.27
CA ARG A 62 2.07 -8.62 -4.12
C ARG A 62 3.40 -8.90 -3.45
N GLY A 63 3.93 -10.11 -3.62
CA GLY A 63 5.25 -10.49 -3.06
C GLY A 63 5.26 -10.55 -1.53
N GLY A 64 4.16 -11.02 -0.92
CA GLY A 64 3.98 -11.09 0.53
C GLY A 64 3.03 -10.03 1.06
N GLY A 65 2.43 -10.31 2.22
CA GLY A 65 1.41 -9.48 2.85
C GLY A 65 1.95 -8.23 3.58
N PRO A 66 1.11 -7.58 4.41
CA PRO A 66 1.41 -6.31 5.09
C PRO A 66 2.62 -6.34 6.04
N ASP A 67 3.06 -7.53 6.44
CA ASP A 67 4.20 -7.72 7.36
C ASP A 67 5.53 -8.00 6.64
N VAL A 68 5.53 -8.07 5.31
CA VAL A 68 6.73 -8.43 4.52
C VAL A 68 7.30 -7.19 3.84
N TRP A 69 8.40 -6.65 4.34
CA TRP A 69 9.05 -5.43 3.80
C TRP A 69 10.49 -5.63 3.33
N SER A 70 10.97 -6.86 3.31
CA SER A 70 12.29 -7.18 2.78
C SER A 70 12.15 -8.39 1.87
N ALA A 71 12.77 -8.31 0.69
CA ALA A 71 12.99 -9.50 -0.09
C ALA A 71 13.88 -10.42 0.75
N HIS A 72 13.34 -11.55 1.19
CA HIS A 72 14.23 -12.62 1.63
C HIS A 72 14.98 -13.04 0.35
N GLY A 73 16.29 -12.79 0.33
CA GLY A 73 17.16 -13.25 -0.74
C GLY A 73 17.13 -14.77 -0.86
#